data_AF-A0AAD2J3C3-F1
#
_entry.id   AF-A0AAD2J3C3-F1
#
_cell.length_a   1.000
_cell.length_b   1.000
_cell.length_c   1.000
_cell.angle_alpha   90.00
_cell.angle_beta   90.00
_cell.angle_gamma   90.00
#
_symmetry.space_group_name_H-M   'P 1'
#
loop_
_entity.id
_entity.type
_entity.pdbx_description
1 polymer ?
#
loop_
_entity_poly.entity_id
_entity_poly.type
_entity_poly.pdbx_seq_one_letter_code
_entity_poly.pdbx_strand_id
1 'polypeptide(L)'
;MPGGPDYPCDQSQKYSLAARNSIRYTPAANNVQGLFLTPEGDLRTWLIASYVQDSHRDLITALAYLDVADRAAAERNVREAQQGAVIKAELSDLRNEVRQLRDTVQASVKLVQALVSSLGVIVPAWHTRKEIEEGDDMGLTMPSAQALGLVIEIIALQREPGFGHEDIVSMEPEAGTLVARGSAVRVKMNFMG
;
A
#
# COMPACT_ATOMS: atom_id res chain seq x y z
N MET A 1 -57.06 -1.70 4.08
CA MET A 1 -56.13 -0.64 3.62
C MET A 1 -55.75 -0.93 2.17
N PRO A 2 -55.92 0.00 1.22
CA PRO A 2 -55.37 -0.17 -0.12
C PRO A 2 -53.85 -0.09 -0.02
N GLY A 3 -53.15 -1.17 -0.40
CA GLY A 3 -51.70 -1.27 -0.28
C GLY A 3 -50.99 -0.20 -1.08
N GLY A 4 -50.11 0.55 -0.41
CA GLY A 4 -49.22 1.53 -1.04
C GLY A 4 -48.28 0.91 -2.09
N PRO A 5 -47.47 1.74 -2.77
CA PRO A 5 -46.55 1.31 -3.83
C PRO A 5 -45.46 0.32 -3.38
N ASP A 6 -45.31 0.06 -2.08
CA ASP A 6 -44.28 -0.84 -1.51
C ASP A 6 -44.81 -2.22 -1.11
N TYR A 7 -45.89 -2.70 -1.73
CA TYR A 7 -46.38 -4.04 -1.42
C TYR A 7 -45.41 -5.11 -1.99
N PRO A 8 -44.98 -6.11 -1.21
CA PRO A 8 -43.92 -7.05 -1.62
C PRO A 8 -44.24 -7.82 -2.91
N CYS A 9 -45.52 -8.14 -3.10
CA CYS A 9 -45.99 -8.82 -4.31
C CYS A 9 -45.77 -8.00 -5.58
N ASP A 10 -45.64 -6.68 -5.49
CA ASP A 10 -45.38 -5.81 -6.65
C ASP A 10 -43.90 -5.75 -7.01
N GLN A 11 -43.04 -5.92 -6.01
CA GLN A 11 -41.58 -5.92 -6.15
C GLN A 11 -41.06 -7.31 -6.59
N SER A 12 -41.77 -8.38 -6.23
CA SER A 12 -41.43 -9.75 -6.65
C SER A 12 -41.76 -9.99 -8.13
N GLN A 13 -40.79 -10.48 -8.91
CA GLN A 13 -40.98 -10.83 -10.32
C GLN A 13 -41.72 -12.16 -10.54
N LYS A 14 -41.91 -12.95 -9.48
CA LYS A 14 -42.56 -14.27 -9.56
C LYS A 14 -44.07 -14.20 -9.75
N TYR A 15 -44.70 -13.09 -9.36
CA TYR A 15 -46.15 -12.93 -9.44
C TYR A 15 -46.55 -12.05 -10.62
N SER A 16 -47.42 -12.56 -11.48
CA SER A 16 -48.01 -11.79 -12.59
C SER A 16 -48.94 -10.68 -12.07
N LEU A 17 -49.19 -9.65 -12.88
CA LEU A 17 -50.10 -8.55 -12.54
C LEU A 17 -51.50 -9.06 -12.12
N ALA A 18 -52.00 -10.10 -12.80
CA ALA A 18 -53.28 -10.73 -12.48
C ALA A 18 -53.29 -11.37 -11.08
N ALA A 19 -52.22 -12.09 -10.71
CA ALA A 19 -52.09 -12.70 -9.39
C ALA A 19 -51.95 -11.64 -8.28
N ARG A 20 -51.24 -10.54 -8.54
CA ARG A 20 -51.12 -9.41 -7.59
C ARG A 20 -52.48 -8.76 -7.31
N ASN A 21 -53.26 -8.54 -8.37
CA ASN A 21 -54.59 -7.94 -8.26
C ASN A 21 -55.57 -8.86 -7.52
N SER A 22 -55.54 -10.17 -7.75
CA SER A 22 -56.42 -11.10 -7.04
C SER A 22 -56.18 -11.13 -5.54
N ILE A 23 -54.97 -10.83 -5.07
CA ILE A 23 -54.59 -10.78 -3.65
C ILE A 23 -54.90 -9.42 -3.01
N ARG A 24 -54.68 -8.32 -3.74
CA ARG A 24 -54.97 -6.94 -3.26
C ARG A 24 -56.46 -6.70 -3.08
N TYR A 25 -57.27 -7.21 -4.00
CA TYR A 25 -58.70 -6.93 -4.06
C TYR A 25 -59.58 -8.07 -3.53
N THR A 26 -59.01 -9.11 -2.92
CA THR A 26 -59.81 -10.07 -2.15
C THR A 26 -60.38 -9.33 -0.94
N PRO A 27 -61.71 -9.15 -0.83
CA PRO A 27 -62.32 -8.52 0.34
C PRO A 27 -61.97 -9.37 1.56
N ALA A 28 -61.45 -8.76 2.62
CA ALA A 28 -61.28 -9.45 3.90
C ALA A 28 -62.66 -9.96 4.35
N ALA A 29 -62.74 -11.22 4.77
CA ALA A 29 -63.98 -11.83 5.23
C ALA A 29 -64.60 -11.13 6.47
N ASN A 30 -63.89 -10.16 7.04
CA ASN A 30 -64.23 -9.37 8.21
C ASN A 30 -65.56 -8.58 8.11
N ASN A 31 -66.17 -8.50 6.92
CA ASN A 31 -67.49 -7.88 6.74
C ASN A 31 -68.65 -8.90 6.64
N VAL A 32 -68.42 -10.19 6.85
CA VAL A 32 -69.52 -11.17 7.01
C VAL A 32 -69.95 -11.19 8.48
N GLN A 33 -70.57 -10.09 8.93
CA GLN A 33 -71.41 -10.10 10.13
C GLN A 33 -72.75 -10.74 9.77
N GLY A 34 -72.87 -12.05 9.99
CA GLY A 34 -74.12 -12.77 9.80
C GLY A 34 -74.07 -14.13 10.46
N LEU A 35 -74.62 -14.22 11.67
CA LEU A 35 -74.74 -15.44 12.46
C LEU A 35 -76.10 -16.05 12.15
N PHE A 36 -76.15 -17.26 11.60
CA PHE A 36 -77.38 -18.07 11.57
C PHE A 36 -77.05 -19.52 11.86
N LEU A 37 -77.76 -20.11 12.81
CA LEU A 37 -77.77 -21.54 13.10
C LEU A 37 -78.83 -22.22 12.22
N THR A 38 -78.52 -23.40 11.68
CA THR A 38 -79.53 -24.36 11.23
C THR A 38 -79.41 -25.67 12.02
N PRO A 39 -80.52 -26.39 12.27
CA PRO A 39 -80.51 -27.64 13.05
C PRO A 39 -79.77 -28.82 12.38
N GLU A 40 -79.70 -28.88 11.04
CA GLU A 40 -79.02 -29.96 10.29
C GLU A 40 -77.67 -29.60 9.64
N GLY A 41 -77.18 -28.36 9.78
CA GLY A 41 -75.83 -28.02 9.33
C GLY A 41 -75.65 -27.81 7.83
N ASP A 42 -75.29 -26.58 7.46
CA ASP A 42 -74.11 -26.37 6.61
C ASP A 42 -73.61 -24.93 6.81
N LEU A 43 -72.83 -24.74 7.88
CA LEU A 43 -72.21 -23.46 8.29
C LEU A 43 -70.69 -23.51 8.28
N ARG A 44 -70.12 -24.68 7.95
CA ARG A 44 -68.67 -24.89 7.98
C ARG A 44 -68.01 -24.41 6.70
N THR A 45 -68.71 -24.54 5.57
CA THR A 45 -68.12 -24.34 4.24
C THR A 45 -67.68 -22.89 3.98
N TRP A 46 -68.45 -21.89 4.43
CA TRP A 46 -68.09 -20.47 4.23
C TRP A 46 -66.97 -19.99 5.16
N LEU A 47 -66.97 -20.38 6.43
CA LEU A 47 -65.90 -20.06 7.37
C LEU A 47 -64.56 -20.70 6.94
N ILE A 48 -64.64 -21.94 6.44
CA ILE A 48 -63.48 -22.65 5.88
C ILE A 48 -63.00 -21.92 4.62
N ALA A 49 -63.90 -21.52 3.71
CA ALA A 49 -63.53 -20.81 2.50
C ALA A 49 -62.84 -19.45 2.78
N SER A 50 -63.34 -18.67 3.75
CA SER A 50 -62.69 -17.42 4.16
C SER A 50 -61.33 -17.65 4.79
N TYR A 51 -61.22 -18.64 5.68
CA TYR A 51 -59.96 -18.98 6.33
C TYR A 51 -58.89 -19.46 5.32
N VAL A 52 -59.31 -20.25 4.33
CA VAL A 52 -58.45 -20.70 3.24
C VAL A 52 -58.00 -19.53 2.37
N GLN A 53 -58.88 -18.57 2.06
CA GLN A 53 -58.51 -17.36 1.31
C GLN A 53 -57.52 -16.47 2.07
N ASP A 54 -57.78 -16.20 3.35
CA ASP A 54 -56.89 -15.37 4.18
C ASP A 54 -55.51 -16.06 4.35
N SER A 55 -55.50 -17.36 4.64
CA SER A 55 -54.26 -18.15 4.74
C SER A 55 -53.48 -18.16 3.42
N HIS A 56 -54.17 -18.27 2.28
CA HIS A 56 -53.54 -18.24 0.96
C HIS A 56 -52.91 -16.86 0.68
N ARG A 57 -53.62 -15.78 1.03
CA ARG A 57 -53.09 -14.41 0.93
C ARG A 57 -51.86 -14.20 1.79
N ASP A 58 -51.89 -14.66 3.03
CA ASP A 58 -50.77 -14.53 3.96
C ASP A 58 -49.55 -15.32 3.47
N LEU A 59 -49.75 -16.56 2.99
CA LEU A 59 -48.69 -17.38 2.42
C LEU A 59 -48.05 -16.71 1.19
N ILE A 60 -48.84 -16.18 0.26
CA ILE A 60 -48.29 -15.50 -0.91
C ILE A 60 -47.53 -14.23 -0.51
N THR A 61 -48.08 -13.47 0.44
CA THR A 61 -47.42 -12.25 0.93
C THR A 61 -46.07 -12.59 1.58
N ALA A 62 -46.02 -13.65 2.41
CA ALA A 62 -44.80 -14.12 3.05
C ALA A 62 -43.76 -14.61 2.03
N LEU A 63 -44.19 -15.35 1.00
CA LEU A 63 -43.30 -15.78 -0.09
C LEU A 63 -42.76 -14.61 -0.90
N ALA A 64 -43.57 -13.57 -1.13
CA ALA A 64 -43.12 -12.35 -1.80
C ALA A 64 -42.07 -11.59 -0.96
N TYR A 65 -42.22 -11.54 0.37
CA TYR A 65 -41.19 -10.99 1.26
C TYR A 65 -39.87 -11.77 1.18
N LEU A 66 -39.94 -13.10 1.18
CA LEU A 66 -38.75 -13.94 1.03
C LEU A 66 -38.04 -13.69 -0.30
N ASP A 67 -38.78 -13.56 -1.39
CA ASP A 67 -38.20 -13.27 -2.72
C ASP A 67 -37.48 -11.91 -2.76
N VAL A 68 -38.07 -10.87 -2.15
CA VAL A 68 -37.45 -9.55 -2.04
C VAL A 68 -36.20 -9.61 -1.16
N ALA A 69 -36.25 -10.36 -0.05
CA ALA A 69 -35.10 -10.53 0.85
C ALA A 69 -33.94 -11.28 0.16
N ASP A 70 -34.23 -12.37 -0.55
CA ASP A 70 -33.26 -13.15 -1.31
C ASP A 70 -32.58 -12.30 -2.39
N ARG A 71 -33.37 -11.48 -3.10
CA ARG A 71 -32.84 -10.55 -4.12
C ARG A 71 -31.93 -9.49 -3.48
N ALA A 72 -32.36 -8.89 -2.37
CA ALA A 72 -31.55 -7.91 -1.66
C ALA A 72 -30.23 -8.52 -1.15
N ALA A 73 -30.27 -9.77 -0.68
CA ALA A 73 -29.06 -10.51 -0.29
C ALA A 73 -28.14 -10.79 -1.48
N ALA A 74 -28.69 -11.22 -2.62
CA ALA A 74 -27.92 -11.44 -3.84
C ALA A 74 -27.25 -10.15 -4.35
N GLU A 75 -27.98 -9.04 -4.36
CA GLU A 75 -27.45 -7.74 -4.76
C GLU A 75 -26.33 -7.26 -3.83
N ARG A 76 -26.46 -7.48 -2.51
CA ARG A 76 -25.40 -7.19 -1.54
C ARG A 76 -24.15 -8.02 -1.79
N ASN A 77 -24.30 -9.34 -1.98
CA ASN A 77 -23.17 -10.23 -2.25
C ASN A 77 -22.42 -9.83 -3.52
N VAL A 78 -23.14 -9.42 -4.58
CA VAL A 78 -22.53 -8.93 -5.82
C VAL A 78 -21.76 -7.63 -5.58
N ARG A 79 -22.32 -6.68 -4.82
CA ARG A 79 -21.64 -5.41 -4.49
C ARG A 79 -20.39 -5.65 -3.63
N GLU A 80 -20.47 -6.52 -2.63
CA GLU A 80 -19.33 -6.88 -1.78
C GLU A 80 -18.23 -7.57 -2.60
N ALA A 81 -18.59 -8.47 -3.52
CA ALA A 81 -17.64 -9.10 -4.43
C ALA A 81 -16.97 -8.09 -5.36
N GLN A 82 -17.74 -7.13 -5.91
CA GLN A 82 -17.20 -6.05 -6.74
C GLN A 82 -16.26 -5.14 -5.96
N GLN A 83 -16.64 -4.71 -4.75
CA GLN A 83 -15.78 -3.92 -3.87
C GLN A 83 -14.50 -4.67 -3.51
N GLY A 84 -14.60 -5.96 -3.18
CA GLY A 84 -13.45 -6.80 -2.91
C GLY A 84 -12.51 -6.95 -4.12
N ALA A 85 -13.04 -6.95 -5.34
CA ALA A 85 -12.24 -6.98 -6.57
C ALA A 85 -11.51 -5.64 -6.80
N VAL A 86 -12.19 -4.51 -6.60
CA VAL A 86 -11.60 -3.16 -6.73
C VAL A 86 -10.45 -2.97 -5.74
N ILE A 87 -10.68 -3.28 -4.46
CA ILE A 87 -9.65 -3.16 -3.41
C ILE A 87 -8.44 -4.06 -3.73
N LYS A 88 -8.67 -5.28 -4.25
CA LYS A 88 -7.57 -6.17 -4.65
C LYS A 88 -6.75 -5.60 -5.81
N ALA A 89 -7.41 -4.99 -6.79
CA ALA A 89 -6.74 -4.34 -7.92
C ALA A 89 -5.89 -3.16 -7.43
N GLU A 90 -6.46 -2.25 -6.64
CA GLU A 90 -5.75 -1.11 -6.06
C GLU A 90 -4.55 -1.55 -5.19
N LEU A 91 -4.73 -2.59 -4.38
CA LEU A 91 -3.62 -3.14 -3.57
C LEU A 91 -2.50 -3.72 -4.44
N SER A 92 -2.85 -4.33 -5.58
CA SER A 92 -1.86 -4.87 -6.51
C SER A 92 -1.09 -3.76 -7.23
N ASP A 93 -1.76 -2.68 -7.61
CA ASP A 93 -1.15 -1.52 -8.24
C ASP A 93 -0.20 -0.82 -7.26
N LEU A 94 -0.65 -0.58 -6.02
CA LEU A 94 0.18 0.03 -4.97
C LEU A 94 1.43 -0.82 -4.68
N ARG A 95 1.31 -2.16 -4.67
CA ARG A 95 2.46 -3.05 -4.51
C ARG A 95 3.45 -2.94 -5.66
N ASN A 96 2.98 -2.75 -6.88
CA ASN A 96 3.83 -2.57 -8.06
C ASN A 96 4.55 -1.21 -7.99
N GLU A 97 3.85 -0.14 -7.62
CA GLU A 97 4.46 1.19 -7.43
C GLU A 97 5.54 1.17 -6.35
N VAL A 98 5.27 0.54 -5.21
CA VAL A 98 6.26 0.41 -4.11
C VAL A 98 7.50 -0.37 -4.56
N ARG A 99 7.33 -1.43 -5.38
CA ARG A 99 8.48 -2.16 -5.96
C ARG A 99 9.28 -1.27 -6.90
N GLN A 100 8.61 -0.54 -7.78
CA GLN A 100 9.27 0.35 -8.73
C GLN A 100 10.03 1.49 -8.03
N LEU A 101 9.45 2.08 -6.98
CA LEU A 101 10.11 3.06 -6.12
C LEU A 101 11.35 2.47 -5.46
N ARG A 102 11.24 1.27 -4.89
CA ARG A 102 12.38 0.57 -4.28
C ARG A 102 13.51 0.34 -5.28
N ASP A 103 13.19 -0.11 -6.50
CA ASP A 103 14.19 -0.36 -7.54
C ASP A 103 14.86 0.94 -8.00
N THR A 104 14.08 2.02 -8.12
CA THR A 104 14.59 3.35 -8.46
C THR A 104 15.54 3.89 -7.38
N VAL A 105 15.18 3.73 -6.10
CA VAL A 105 16.03 4.11 -4.98
C VAL A 105 17.30 3.27 -4.93
N GLN A 106 17.22 1.96 -5.20
CA GLN A 106 18.42 1.12 -5.27
C GLN A 106 19.34 1.53 -6.44
N ALA A 107 18.77 1.90 -7.58
CA ALA A 107 19.53 2.41 -8.71
C ALA A 107 20.21 3.75 -8.38
N SER A 108 19.51 4.68 -7.73
CA SER A 108 20.10 5.96 -7.33
C SER A 108 21.21 5.78 -6.28
N VAL A 109 21.04 4.87 -5.32
CA VAL A 109 22.10 4.54 -4.35
C VAL A 109 23.34 3.99 -5.07
N LYS A 110 23.18 3.09 -6.04
CA LYS A 110 24.31 2.58 -6.84
C LYS A 110 25.01 3.68 -7.62
N LEU A 111 24.26 4.61 -8.22
CA LEU A 111 24.82 5.76 -8.93
C LEU A 111 25.58 6.69 -7.98
N VAL A 112 25.01 7.01 -6.81
CA VAL A 112 25.69 7.82 -5.80
C VAL A 112 26.94 7.11 -5.29
N GLN A 113 26.90 5.80 -5.04
CA GLN A 113 28.06 5.04 -4.62
C GLN A 113 29.15 5.01 -5.69
N ALA A 114 28.77 4.85 -6.97
CA ALA A 114 29.70 4.95 -8.09
C ALA A 114 30.31 6.35 -8.20
N LEU A 115 29.49 7.39 -8.06
CA LEU A 115 29.93 8.79 -8.05
C LEU A 115 30.90 9.05 -6.91
N VAL A 116 30.56 8.70 -5.67
CA VAL A 116 31.44 8.83 -4.49
C VAL A 116 32.74 8.07 -4.70
N SER A 117 32.67 6.83 -5.20
CA SER A 117 33.87 6.02 -5.49
C SER A 117 34.73 6.62 -6.60
N SER A 118 34.13 7.36 -7.53
CA SER A 118 34.83 8.02 -8.65
C SER A 118 35.34 9.43 -8.31
N LEU A 119 34.69 10.15 -7.40
CA LEU A 119 34.89 11.58 -7.18
C LEU A 119 35.62 11.93 -5.89
N GLY A 120 35.81 10.99 -4.95
CA GLY A 120 36.30 11.36 -3.63
C GLY A 120 37.31 10.39 -3.05
N VAL A 121 38.43 10.93 -2.58
CA VAL A 121 39.39 10.25 -1.72
C VAL A 121 39.71 11.18 -0.55
N ILE A 122 39.79 10.61 0.65
CA ILE A 122 40.16 11.36 1.85
C ILE A 122 41.68 11.44 1.92
N VAL A 123 42.23 12.64 2.12
CA VAL A 123 43.67 12.84 2.35
C VAL A 123 44.06 12.18 3.68
N PRO A 124 44.93 11.16 3.71
CA PRO A 124 45.40 10.56 4.95
C PRO A 124 46.30 11.51 5.75
N ALA A 125 46.36 11.30 7.06
CA ALA A 125 47.27 12.01 7.96
C ALA A 125 48.71 11.46 7.85
N TRP A 126 49.35 11.57 6.69
CA TRP A 126 50.74 11.15 6.54
C TRP A 126 51.66 12.02 7.40
N HIS A 127 52.60 11.39 8.10
CA HIS A 127 53.60 12.05 8.94
C HIS A 127 54.99 12.05 8.31
N THR A 128 55.27 11.09 7.45
CA THR A 128 56.58 10.92 6.82
C THR A 128 56.45 10.76 5.31
N ARG A 129 57.52 11.08 4.57
CA ARG A 129 57.60 10.81 3.13
C ARG A 129 57.37 9.34 2.79
N LYS A 130 57.89 8.45 3.61
CA LYS A 130 57.75 7.00 3.41
C LYS A 130 56.27 6.58 3.39
N GLU A 131 55.45 7.13 4.28
CA GLU A 131 54.01 6.85 4.30
C GLU A 131 53.28 7.36 3.06
N ILE A 132 53.74 8.47 2.45
CA ILE A 132 53.17 8.97 1.19
C ILE A 132 53.44 7.98 0.04
N GLU A 133 54.67 7.46 -0.04
CA GLU A 133 55.13 6.63 -1.15
C GLU A 133 54.67 5.17 -1.00
N GLU A 134 54.81 4.60 0.19
CA GLU A 134 54.62 3.17 0.47
C GLU A 134 53.32 2.86 1.25
N GLY A 135 52.76 3.86 1.94
CA GLY A 135 51.72 3.64 2.95
C GLY A 135 52.29 3.17 4.30
N ASP A 136 51.42 2.93 5.28
CA ASP A 136 51.78 2.41 6.60
C ASP A 136 51.70 0.87 6.64
N ASP A 137 52.67 0.19 7.28
CA ASP A 137 52.79 -1.27 7.48
C ASP A 137 51.97 -2.13 6.49
N MET A 138 52.43 -2.15 5.23
CA MET A 138 51.81 -2.86 4.08
C MET A 138 50.49 -2.29 3.54
N GLY A 139 50.18 -1.02 3.80
CA GLY A 139 49.05 -0.27 3.23
C GLY A 139 47.67 -0.66 3.79
N LEU A 140 47.61 -1.31 4.95
CA LEU A 140 46.36 -1.83 5.55
C LEU A 140 45.58 -0.76 6.33
N THR A 141 46.27 0.19 6.95
CA THR A 141 45.71 1.26 7.78
C THR A 141 45.68 2.59 7.04
N MET A 142 46.75 2.92 6.33
CA MET A 142 46.88 4.16 5.54
C MET A 142 47.43 3.84 4.14
N PRO A 143 46.62 4.03 3.08
CA PRO A 143 47.07 3.80 1.71
C PRO A 143 48.03 4.90 1.24
N SER A 144 48.91 4.54 0.29
CA SER A 144 49.84 5.48 -0.33
C SER A 144 49.11 6.49 -1.24
N ALA A 145 49.74 7.63 -1.49
CA ALA A 145 49.19 8.66 -2.38
C ALA A 145 48.89 8.13 -3.78
N GLN A 146 49.75 7.24 -4.29
CA GLN A 146 49.58 6.61 -5.60
C GLN A 146 48.37 5.66 -5.62
N ALA A 147 48.18 4.85 -4.56
CA ALA A 147 47.02 3.97 -4.43
C ALA A 147 45.70 4.77 -4.35
N LEU A 148 45.77 5.96 -3.78
CA LEU A 148 44.68 6.93 -3.69
C LEU A 148 44.48 7.76 -4.96
N GLY A 149 45.38 7.66 -5.93
CA GLY A 149 45.35 8.46 -7.16
C GLY A 149 45.53 9.96 -6.92
N LEU A 150 46.24 10.36 -5.86
CA LEU A 150 46.54 11.74 -5.53
C LEU A 150 47.88 12.15 -6.16
N VAL A 151 47.99 13.42 -6.55
CA VAL A 151 49.24 14.00 -7.05
C VAL A 151 49.92 14.71 -5.90
N ILE A 152 51.17 14.36 -5.58
CA ILE A 152 51.88 14.96 -4.45
C ILE A 152 52.84 16.04 -4.96
N GLU A 153 52.71 17.24 -4.41
CA GLU A 153 53.64 18.35 -4.64
C GLU A 153 54.44 18.58 -3.36
N ILE A 154 55.73 18.25 -3.38
CA ILE A 154 56.61 18.38 -2.21
C ILE A 154 57.20 19.80 -2.19
N ILE A 155 56.94 20.52 -1.10
CA ILE A 155 57.53 21.81 -0.79
C ILE A 155 58.60 21.58 0.27
N ALA A 156 59.87 21.73 -0.12
CA ALA A 156 60.99 21.55 0.80
C ALA A 156 61.13 22.75 1.75
N LEU A 157 61.07 22.48 3.05
CA LEU A 157 61.44 23.37 4.15
C LEU A 157 62.79 22.95 4.72
N GLN A 158 63.49 23.83 5.44
CA GLN A 158 64.78 23.51 6.06
C GLN A 158 64.82 24.02 7.50
N ARG A 159 65.35 23.20 8.42
CA ARG A 159 65.59 23.54 9.83
C ARG A 159 64.31 23.94 10.58
N GLU A 160 63.20 23.26 10.31
CA GLU A 160 61.97 23.45 11.07
C GLU A 160 62.10 22.86 12.49
N PRO A 161 61.96 23.66 13.55
CA PRO A 161 62.15 23.17 14.92
C PRO A 161 61.04 22.19 15.32
N GLY A 162 61.44 21.05 15.88
CA GLY A 162 60.52 20.00 16.35
C GLY A 162 60.15 18.95 15.30
N PHE A 163 60.69 19.03 14.09
CA PHE A 163 60.50 18.06 13.01
C PHE A 163 61.83 17.42 12.61
N GLY A 164 61.82 16.11 12.40
CA GLY A 164 62.95 15.33 11.89
C GLY A 164 63.19 15.52 10.39
N HIS A 165 64.15 14.78 9.87
CA HIS A 165 64.40 14.74 8.43
C HIS A 165 63.30 13.95 7.70
N GLU A 166 62.74 14.54 6.65
CA GLU A 166 61.63 14.00 5.83
C GLU A 166 60.28 13.91 6.57
N ASP A 167 60.16 14.59 7.71
CA ASP A 167 58.90 14.75 8.41
C ASP A 167 58.02 15.78 7.71
N ILE A 168 56.72 15.50 7.71
CA ILE A 168 55.68 16.36 7.16
C ILE A 168 55.29 17.40 8.21
N VAL A 169 55.50 18.66 7.86
CA VAL A 169 55.18 19.81 8.71
C VAL A 169 53.71 20.21 8.54
N SER A 170 53.21 20.20 7.31
CA SER A 170 51.78 20.42 7.02
C SER A 170 51.39 19.96 5.61
N MET A 171 50.09 19.80 5.41
CA MET A 171 49.49 19.40 4.13
C MET A 171 48.37 20.35 3.73
N GLU A 172 48.27 20.64 2.44
CA GLU A 172 47.19 21.41 1.84
C GLU A 172 46.62 20.62 0.64
N PRO A 173 45.35 20.16 0.69
CA PRO A 173 44.39 20.26 1.80
C PRO A 173 44.78 19.45 3.04
N GLU A 174 44.24 19.82 4.21
CA GLU A 174 44.52 19.15 5.47
C GLU A 174 44.07 17.68 5.45
N ALA A 175 44.71 16.86 6.30
CA ALA A 175 44.30 15.47 6.50
C ALA A 175 42.82 15.36 6.91
N GLY A 176 42.13 14.33 6.42
CA GLY A 176 40.68 14.16 6.60
C GLY A 176 39.83 14.92 5.58
N THR A 177 40.42 15.78 4.74
CA THR A 177 39.69 16.48 3.68
C THR A 177 39.34 15.53 2.53
N LEU A 178 38.09 15.57 2.08
CA LEU A 178 37.66 14.87 0.86
C LEU A 178 38.07 15.67 -0.38
N VAL A 179 38.92 15.07 -1.21
CA VAL A 179 39.39 15.67 -2.46
C VAL A 179 39.08 14.75 -3.65
N ALA A 180 39.04 15.31 -4.84
CA ALA A 180 38.86 14.49 -6.04
C ALA A 180 40.12 13.65 -6.33
N ARG A 181 39.95 12.44 -6.88
CA ARG A 181 41.10 11.71 -7.44
C ARG A 181 41.78 12.55 -8.52
N GLY A 182 43.09 12.53 -8.53
CA GLY A 182 43.94 13.37 -9.38
C GLY A 182 44.18 14.78 -8.83
N SER A 183 43.59 15.14 -7.68
CA SER A 183 43.87 16.42 -7.03
C SER A 183 45.30 16.46 -6.51
N ALA A 184 45.89 17.66 -6.53
CA ALA A 184 47.20 17.90 -5.96
C ALA A 184 47.10 18.12 -4.45
N VAL A 185 47.92 17.40 -3.68
CA VAL A 185 48.14 17.63 -2.25
C VAL A 185 49.55 18.18 -2.10
N ARG A 186 49.64 19.41 -1.58
CA ARG A 186 50.91 20.07 -1.29
C ARG A 186 51.36 19.66 0.10
N VAL A 187 52.55 19.09 0.17
CA VAL A 187 53.13 18.59 1.41
C VAL A 187 54.37 19.42 1.71
N LYS A 188 54.33 20.16 2.81
CA LYS A 188 55.49 20.89 3.32
C LYS A 188 56.31 19.94 4.17
N MET A 189 57.55 19.69 3.76
CA MET A 189 58.39 18.64 4.33
C MET A 189 59.73 19.22 4.79
N ASN A 190 60.19 18.82 5.96
CA ASN A 190 61.47 19.29 6.50
C ASN A 190 62.65 18.49 5.92
N PHE A 191 63.55 19.18 5.23
CA PHE A 191 64.81 18.65 4.76
C PHE A 191 65.94 19.26 5.60
N MET A 192 66.69 18.40 6.30
CA MET A 192 67.71 18.75 7.31
C MET A 192 67.10 19.24 8.64
N GLY A 193 67.19 18.34 9.63
CA GLY A 193 67.03 18.63 11.06
C GLY A 193 68.38 18.82 11.74
#